data_AF-A0A954U6T8-F1
#
_entry.id   AF-A0A954U6T8-F1
#
_cell.length_a   1.000
_cell.length_b   1.000
_cell.length_c   1.000
_cell.angle_alpha   90.00
_cell.angle_beta   90.00
_cell.angle_gamma   90.00
#
_symmetry.space_group_name_H-M   'P 1'
#
loop_
_entity.id
_entity.type
_entity.pdbx_description
1 polymer ?
#
loop_
_entity_poly.entity_id
_entity_poly.type
_entity_poly.pdbx_seq_one_letter_code
_entity_poly.pdbx_strand_id
1 'polypeptide(L)'
;MKEVVLGLGHQTSVRSIVQIADEQLRTIHGSPKKLVVRSGALTVEAHRPAFEGVFDSYVFRIVGSSEHCREILKRIASENPAVCEAVQVDEVVEVRLSPVQKGDLEAVHKLCDELSSALVLGEVWRVHGEEYRTKPVSQEALFRALIKFKSSDIHLYPGSTPVFRVDSKLRHSDNFESLSSTQIIEAIKEMAPEKHFNEFLTTQQCSFIYHQVGLGYARVSAFMKAGTPHCTLRFLPEKIPTFEELAIPRQSMQKLGKLHFGL
;
A
#
# COMPACT_ATOMS: atom_id res chain seq x y z
N MET A 1 8.18 11.67 1.82
CA MET A 1 7.61 10.33 2.10
C MET A 1 8.31 9.74 3.29
N LYS A 2 7.65 8.87 4.08
CA LYS A 2 8.29 8.28 5.27
C LYS A 2 9.26 7.19 4.81
N GLU A 3 10.51 7.33 5.22
CA GLU A 3 11.53 6.30 5.06
C GLU A 3 11.39 5.25 6.15
N VAL A 4 11.54 3.98 5.78
CA VAL A 4 11.60 2.83 6.69
C VAL A 4 13.05 2.34 6.75
N VAL A 5 13.53 2.03 7.95
CA VAL A 5 14.86 1.43 8.15
C VAL A 5 14.67 -0.06 8.37
N LEU A 6 15.31 -0.88 7.54
CA LEU A 6 15.25 -2.34 7.57
C LEU A 6 16.64 -2.91 7.84
N GLY A 7 16.77 -3.74 8.87
CA GLY A 7 17.92 -4.61 9.06
C GLY A 7 17.68 -5.93 8.35
N LEU A 8 18.37 -6.18 7.25
CA LEU A 8 18.18 -7.36 6.40
C LEU A 8 19.27 -8.43 6.60
N GLY A 9 20.27 -8.15 7.45
CA GLY A 9 21.45 -9.00 7.61
C GLY A 9 22.27 -9.09 6.33
N HIS A 10 23.13 -10.10 6.26
CA HIS A 10 23.94 -10.33 5.07
C HIS A 10 23.07 -10.79 3.90
N GLN A 11 23.14 -10.05 2.78
CA GLN A 11 22.45 -10.34 1.54
C GLN A 11 23.45 -10.37 0.39
N THR A 12 23.23 -11.25 -0.58
CA THR A 12 24.12 -11.43 -1.75
C THR A 12 23.53 -10.87 -3.04
N SER A 13 22.26 -10.49 -3.04
CA SER A 13 21.57 -9.93 -4.20
C SER A 13 20.72 -8.72 -3.82
N VAL A 14 20.86 -7.65 -4.61
CA VAL A 14 20.00 -6.47 -4.55
C VAL A 14 18.55 -6.83 -4.87
N ARG A 15 18.29 -7.85 -5.70
CA ARG A 15 16.92 -8.31 -5.97
C ARG A 15 16.24 -8.83 -4.70
N SER A 16 16.96 -9.62 -3.90
CA SER A 16 16.46 -10.12 -2.60
C SER A 16 16.17 -8.97 -1.65
N ILE A 17 17.07 -7.98 -1.57
CA ILE A 17 16.88 -6.77 -0.76
C ILE A 17 15.61 -6.01 -1.20
N VAL A 18 15.47 -5.77 -2.50
CA VAL A 18 14.31 -5.09 -3.10
C VAL A 18 13.02 -5.86 -2.84
N GLN A 19 13.04 -7.18 -2.95
CA GLN A 19 11.87 -8.03 -2.69
C GLN A 19 11.43 -7.93 -1.23
N ILE A 20 12.35 -8.13 -0.28
CA ILE A 20 12.03 -8.05 1.16
C ILE A 20 11.53 -6.64 1.51
N ALA A 21 12.18 -5.60 0.96
CA ALA A 21 11.78 -4.22 1.15
C ALA A 21 10.37 -3.92 0.60
N ASP A 22 10.01 -4.44 -0.58
CA ASP A 22 8.66 -4.32 -1.16
C ASP A 22 7.62 -5.05 -0.31
N GLU A 23 7.90 -6.26 0.16
CA GLU A 23 7.00 -7.01 1.05
C GLU A 23 6.68 -6.22 2.33
N GLN A 24 7.69 -5.62 2.96
CA GLN A 24 7.48 -4.77 4.14
C GLN A 24 6.68 -3.51 3.79
N LEU A 25 7.06 -2.76 2.76
CA LEU A 25 6.36 -1.53 2.39
C LEU A 25 4.93 -1.76 1.95
N ARG A 26 4.63 -2.87 1.27
CA ARG A 26 3.27 -3.23 0.87
C ARG A 26 2.33 -3.24 2.07
N THR A 27 2.76 -3.81 3.20
CA THR A 27 1.94 -3.87 4.43
C THR A 27 1.73 -2.51 5.10
N ILE A 28 2.63 -1.54 4.85
CA ILE A 28 2.63 -0.23 5.51
C ILE A 28 1.93 0.83 4.65
N HIS A 29 2.21 0.86 3.35
CA HIS A 29 1.78 1.91 2.43
C HIS A 29 1.01 1.43 1.20
N GLY A 30 0.92 0.11 0.98
CA GLY A 30 0.41 -0.50 -0.24
C GLY A 30 1.53 -0.71 -1.27
N SER A 31 1.20 -1.28 -2.42
CA SER A 31 2.20 -1.63 -3.45
C SER A 31 2.70 -0.38 -4.22
N PRO A 32 3.99 -0.01 -4.16
CA PRO A 32 4.55 1.06 -4.98
C PRO A 32 4.87 0.60 -6.41
N LYS A 33 5.02 1.50 -7.38
CA LYS A 33 5.62 1.14 -8.69
C LYS A 33 7.12 1.38 -8.76
N LYS A 34 7.61 2.29 -7.92
CA LYS A 34 9.03 2.59 -7.77
C LYS A 34 9.44 2.36 -6.33
N LEU A 35 10.52 1.63 -6.12
CA LEU A 35 11.13 1.40 -4.83
C LEU A 35 12.53 1.99 -4.81
N VAL A 36 12.89 2.70 -3.75
CA VAL A 36 14.25 3.19 -3.55
C VAL A 36 14.80 2.56 -2.27
N VAL A 37 15.94 1.87 -2.40
CA VAL A 37 16.69 1.29 -1.29
C VAL A 37 18.08 1.91 -1.25
N ARG A 38 18.55 2.33 -0.07
CA ARG A 38 19.89 2.92 0.10
C ARG A 38 20.63 2.33 1.30
N SER A 39 21.92 2.06 1.12
CA SER A 39 22.84 1.65 2.19
C SER A 39 24.24 2.18 1.91
N GLY A 40 24.78 2.95 2.86
CA GLY A 40 26.07 3.62 2.68
C GLY A 40 26.09 4.50 1.43
N ALA A 41 27.03 4.22 0.53
CA ALA A 41 27.21 4.95 -0.74
C ALA A 41 26.41 4.37 -1.92
N LEU A 42 25.67 3.27 -1.71
CA LEU A 42 24.87 2.61 -2.72
C LEU A 42 23.39 3.01 -2.58
N THR A 43 22.81 3.49 -3.67
CA THR A 43 21.36 3.66 -3.83
C THR A 43 20.91 2.83 -5.02
N VAL A 44 19.80 2.09 -4.86
CA VAL A 44 19.16 1.36 -5.95
C VAL A 44 17.71 1.80 -6.07
N GLU A 45 17.32 2.19 -7.27
CA GLU A 45 15.92 2.35 -7.65
C GLU A 45 15.46 1.10 -8.39
N ALA A 46 14.30 0.56 -8.04
CA ALA A 46 13.67 -0.55 -8.74
C ALA A 46 12.29 -0.12 -9.25
N HIS A 47 11.97 -0.44 -10.49
CA HIS A 47 10.72 -0.06 -11.14
C HIS A 47 9.95 -1.27 -11.66
N ARG A 48 8.61 -1.16 -11.66
CA ARG A 48 7.69 -2.15 -12.25
C ARG A 48 6.52 -1.48 -12.98
N PRO A 49 5.98 -2.11 -14.03
CA PRO A 49 4.93 -1.52 -14.85
C PRO A 49 3.56 -1.51 -14.15
N ALA A 50 3.31 -2.52 -13.31
CA ALA A 50 2.06 -2.72 -12.58
C ALA A 50 2.29 -2.69 -11.06
N PHE A 51 1.23 -2.48 -10.27
CA PHE A 51 1.32 -2.51 -8.80
C PHE A 51 1.59 -3.90 -8.24
N GLU A 52 1.34 -4.94 -9.05
CA GLU A 52 1.58 -6.33 -8.72
C GLU A 52 2.65 -6.91 -9.65
N GLY A 53 3.35 -7.93 -9.18
CA GLY A 53 4.47 -8.55 -9.90
C GLY A 53 5.84 -8.01 -9.49
N VAL A 54 6.84 -8.51 -10.21
CA VAL A 54 8.27 -8.27 -9.93
C VAL A 54 8.73 -6.93 -10.48
N PHE A 55 9.79 -6.39 -9.89
CA PHE A 55 10.54 -5.29 -10.48
C PHE A 55 11.31 -5.79 -11.70
N ASP A 56 11.25 -5.03 -12.78
CA ASP A 56 11.85 -5.39 -14.06
C ASP A 56 12.99 -4.46 -14.45
N SER A 57 13.11 -3.29 -13.83
CA SER A 57 14.13 -2.30 -14.15
C SER A 57 14.82 -1.80 -12.88
N TYR A 58 16.13 -1.57 -12.94
CA TYR A 58 16.95 -1.19 -11.80
C TYR A 58 17.91 -0.05 -12.16
N VAL A 59 18.12 0.89 -11.24
CA VAL A 59 19.13 1.94 -11.37
C VAL A 59 20.02 1.91 -10.15
N PHE A 60 21.26 1.50 -10.33
CA PHE A 60 22.30 1.52 -9.30
C PHE A 60 23.02 2.86 -9.36
N ARG A 61 23.09 3.58 -8.24
CA ARG A 61 23.92 4.78 -8.08
C ARG A 61 24.92 4.55 -6.97
N ILE A 62 26.20 4.62 -7.31
CA ILE A 62 27.31 4.34 -6.40
C ILE A 62 28.20 5.58 -6.33
N VAL A 63 28.31 6.15 -5.15
CA VAL A 63 29.16 7.33 -4.90
C VAL A 63 30.52 6.87 -4.38
N GLY A 64 31.62 7.42 -4.90
CA GLY A 64 32.95 7.15 -4.36
C GLY A 64 33.44 5.71 -4.55
N SER A 65 32.96 5.01 -5.59
CA SER A 65 33.42 3.66 -5.94
C SER A 65 34.92 3.62 -6.24
N SER A 66 35.60 2.53 -5.86
CA SER A 66 37.00 2.30 -6.23
C SER A 66 37.15 2.12 -7.74
N GLU A 67 38.32 2.47 -8.28
CA GLU A 67 38.61 2.35 -9.72
C GLU A 67 38.34 0.93 -10.25
N HIS A 68 38.78 -0.10 -9.52
CA HIS A 68 38.51 -1.49 -9.85
C HIS A 68 37.01 -1.82 -9.93
N CYS A 69 36.21 -1.32 -8.99
CA CYS A 69 34.76 -1.50 -9.02
C CYS A 69 34.16 -0.79 -10.24
N ARG A 70 34.60 0.43 -10.55
CA ARG A 70 34.13 1.19 -11.74
C ARG A 70 34.43 0.44 -13.03
N GLU A 71 35.61 -0.15 -13.16
CA GLU A 71 36.00 -0.95 -14.33
C GLU A 71 35.12 -2.19 -14.50
N ILE A 72 34.86 -2.93 -13.42
CA ILE A 72 33.96 -4.10 -13.44
C ILE A 72 32.55 -3.68 -13.91
N LEU A 73 32.00 -2.62 -13.34
CA LEU A 73 30.65 -2.14 -13.69
C LEU A 73 30.57 -1.71 -15.16
N LYS A 74 31.58 -0.97 -15.66
CA LYS A 74 31.65 -0.57 -17.07
C LYS A 74 31.80 -1.76 -18.00
N ARG A 75 32.60 -2.76 -17.61
CA ARG A 75 32.78 -4.00 -18.37
C ARG A 75 31.45 -4.74 -18.52
N ILE A 76 30.73 -4.97 -17.41
CA ILE A 76 29.42 -5.63 -17.40
C ILE A 76 28.44 -4.92 -18.35
N ALA A 77 28.41 -3.58 -18.33
CA ALA A 77 27.56 -2.80 -19.22
C ALA A 77 27.98 -2.93 -20.70
N SER A 78 29.28 -2.89 -20.99
CA SER A 78 29.80 -3.05 -22.35
C SER A 78 29.56 -4.44 -22.96
N GLU A 79 29.53 -5.48 -22.11
CA GLU A 79 29.25 -6.86 -22.51
C GLU A 79 27.74 -7.08 -22.77
N ASN A 80 26.87 -6.23 -22.23
CA ASN A 80 25.41 -6.38 -22.28
C ASN A 80 24.66 -5.09 -22.69
N PRO A 81 25.02 -4.44 -23.82
CA PRO A 81 24.53 -3.11 -24.18
C PRO A 81 23.04 -3.06 -24.51
N ALA A 82 22.41 -4.21 -24.75
CA ALA A 82 20.98 -4.27 -25.05
C ALA A 82 20.10 -3.89 -23.86
N VAL A 83 20.50 -4.25 -22.64
CA VAL A 83 19.67 -4.11 -21.42
C VAL A 83 20.38 -3.38 -20.28
N CYS A 84 21.64 -3.00 -20.48
CA CYS A 84 22.48 -2.36 -19.48
C CYS A 84 23.16 -1.10 -20.06
N GLU A 85 23.04 0.01 -19.36
CA GLU A 85 23.72 1.27 -19.67
C GLU A 85 24.50 1.72 -18.43
N ALA A 86 25.77 2.10 -18.60
CA ALA A 86 26.57 2.68 -17.53
C ALA A 86 27.04 4.08 -17.89
N VAL A 87 26.80 5.03 -16.98
CA VAL A 87 27.23 6.42 -17.10
C VAL A 87 28.04 6.80 -15.87
N GLN A 88 29.17 7.46 -16.08
CA GLN A 88 29.95 8.04 -14.98
C GLN A 88 29.89 9.56 -15.08
N VAL A 89 29.51 10.20 -13.97
CA VAL A 89 29.54 11.66 -13.82
C VAL A 89 30.26 11.96 -12.50
N ASP A 90 31.40 12.62 -12.58
CA ASP A 90 32.29 12.90 -11.45
C ASP A 90 32.64 11.62 -10.66
N GLU A 91 32.28 11.60 -9.37
CA GLU A 91 32.49 10.47 -8.45
C GLU A 91 31.32 9.48 -8.40
N VAL A 92 30.29 9.69 -9.22
CA VAL A 92 29.09 8.86 -9.25
C VAL A 92 29.11 7.96 -10.47
N VAL A 93 28.94 6.66 -10.23
CA VAL A 93 28.65 5.69 -11.29
C VAL A 93 27.18 5.32 -11.22
N GLU A 94 26.47 5.53 -12.33
CA GLU A 94 25.09 5.10 -12.52
C GLU A 94 25.05 3.93 -13.50
N VAL A 95 24.44 2.82 -13.10
CA VAL A 95 24.20 1.65 -13.95
C VAL A 95 22.70 1.41 -14.03
N ARG A 96 22.14 1.47 -15.24
CA ARG A 96 20.72 1.25 -15.52
C ARG A 96 20.53 -0.11 -16.17
N LEU A 97 19.66 -0.91 -15.59
CA LEU A 97 19.16 -2.15 -16.15
C LEU A 97 17.70 -1.97 -16.53
N SER A 98 17.33 -2.24 -17.77
CA SER A 98 15.94 -2.15 -18.20
C SER A 98 15.67 -3.14 -19.35
N PRO A 99 14.51 -3.81 -19.37
CA PRO A 99 14.16 -4.72 -20.45
C PRO A 99 13.79 -3.91 -21.70
N VAL A 100 14.24 -4.35 -22.88
CA VAL A 100 13.82 -3.76 -24.16
C VAL A 100 12.56 -4.46 -24.67
N GLN A 101 12.43 -5.75 -24.39
CA GLN A 101 11.31 -6.61 -24.75
C GLN A 101 10.92 -7.51 -23.57
N LYS A 102 9.70 -8.08 -23.59
CA LYS A 102 9.19 -8.93 -22.50
C LYS A 102 10.07 -10.15 -22.16
N GLY A 103 10.89 -10.64 -23.10
CA GLY A 103 11.80 -11.77 -22.89
C GLY A 103 13.07 -11.42 -22.12
N ASP A 104 13.36 -10.12 -21.94
CA ASP A 104 14.64 -9.65 -21.39
C ASP A 104 14.69 -9.65 -19.86
N LEU A 105 13.56 -9.93 -19.19
CA LEU A 105 13.46 -9.90 -17.73
C LEU A 105 14.50 -10.79 -17.05
N GLU A 106 14.70 -12.00 -17.57
CA GLU A 106 15.69 -12.94 -17.02
C GLU A 106 17.12 -12.40 -17.20
N ALA A 107 17.41 -11.76 -18.34
CA ALA A 107 18.71 -11.15 -18.58
C ALA A 107 18.96 -9.98 -17.61
N VAL A 108 17.97 -9.13 -17.39
CA VAL A 108 18.04 -8.04 -16.41
C VAL A 108 18.27 -8.58 -15.00
N HIS A 109 17.54 -9.63 -14.61
CA HIS A 109 17.68 -10.23 -13.28
C HIS A 109 19.05 -10.86 -13.06
N LYS A 110 19.57 -11.57 -14.06
CA LYS A 110 20.94 -12.13 -14.04
C LYS A 110 21.99 -11.03 -13.90
N LEU A 111 21.89 -9.95 -14.67
CA LEU A 111 22.83 -8.82 -14.57
C LEU A 111 22.72 -8.10 -13.24
N CYS A 112 21.53 -7.99 -12.66
CA CYS A 112 21.33 -7.42 -11.34
C CYS A 112 22.08 -8.24 -10.26
N ASP A 113 22.08 -9.57 -10.36
CA ASP A 113 22.85 -10.43 -9.45
C ASP A 113 24.37 -10.37 -9.69
N GLU A 114 24.79 -10.27 -10.94
CA GLU A 114 26.20 -10.11 -11.30
C GLU A 114 26.76 -8.79 -10.76
N LEU A 115 26.02 -7.68 -10.95
CA LEU A 115 26.37 -6.38 -10.36
C LEU A 115 26.36 -6.44 -8.84
N SER A 116 25.39 -7.13 -8.23
CA SER A 116 25.33 -7.30 -6.77
C SER A 116 26.59 -7.99 -6.23
N SER A 117 27.12 -8.97 -6.96
CA SER A 117 28.33 -9.71 -6.59
C SER A 117 29.62 -8.87 -6.68
N ALA A 118 29.61 -7.81 -7.48
CA ALA A 118 30.72 -6.85 -7.59
C ALA A 118 30.68 -5.73 -6.53
N LEU A 119 29.64 -5.69 -5.70
CA LEU A 119 29.39 -4.64 -4.72
C LEU A 119 29.46 -5.18 -3.29
N VAL A 120 29.86 -4.31 -2.36
CA VAL A 120 29.72 -4.58 -0.93
C VAL A 120 28.35 -4.11 -0.47
N LEU A 121 27.45 -5.07 -0.22
CA LEU A 121 26.09 -4.78 0.23
C LEU A 121 26.07 -4.61 1.75
N GLY A 122 25.51 -3.50 2.22
CA GLY A 122 25.31 -3.26 3.65
C GLY A 122 24.17 -4.12 4.22
N GLU A 123 24.10 -4.21 5.54
CA GLU A 123 23.07 -4.99 6.25
C GLU A 123 21.85 -4.15 6.66
N VAL A 124 22.02 -2.83 6.70
CA VAL A 124 20.98 -1.88 7.07
C VAL A 124 20.61 -1.03 5.86
N TRP A 125 19.32 -1.04 5.52
CA TRP A 125 18.77 -0.38 4.35
C TRP A 125 17.72 0.63 4.75
N ARG A 126 17.82 1.80 4.15
CA ARG A 126 16.81 2.86 4.20
C ARG A 126 15.96 2.75 2.95
N VAL A 127 14.65 2.66 3.11
CA VAL A 127 13.74 2.24 2.06
C VAL A 127 12.54 3.18 2.01
N HIS A 128 12.16 3.59 0.81
CA HIS A 128 10.87 4.22 0.56
C HIS A 128 10.31 3.83 -0.80
N GLY A 129 8.99 3.77 -0.91
CA GLY A 129 8.30 3.55 -2.19
C GLY A 129 7.72 4.85 -2.73
N GLU A 130 7.53 4.92 -4.05
CA GLU A 130 6.95 6.02 -4.80
C GLU A 130 5.90 5.49 -5.80
N GLU A 131 5.15 6.40 -6.41
CA GLU A 131 4.16 6.06 -7.45
C GLU A 131 3.13 5.02 -6.97
N TYR A 132 2.57 5.21 -5.77
CA TYR A 132 1.49 4.37 -5.26
C TYR A 132 0.21 4.54 -6.07
N ARG A 133 -0.70 3.57 -5.94
CA ARG A 133 -2.04 3.65 -6.52
C ARG A 133 -2.76 4.89 -6.02
N THR A 134 -3.32 5.68 -6.94
CA THR A 134 -4.07 6.91 -6.62
C THR A 134 -5.50 6.90 -7.14
N LYS A 135 -5.87 5.93 -7.99
CA LYS A 135 -7.24 5.79 -8.52
C LYS A 135 -8.23 5.76 -7.34
N PRO A 136 -9.21 6.68 -7.26
CA PRO A 136 -10.14 6.75 -6.14
C PRO A 136 -10.91 5.44 -5.94
N VAL A 137 -11.21 5.13 -4.68
CA VAL A 137 -12.05 3.98 -4.32
C VAL A 137 -13.49 4.44 -4.33
N SER A 138 -14.33 3.82 -5.16
CA SER A 138 -15.76 4.19 -5.22
C SER A 138 -16.50 3.82 -3.94
N GLN A 139 -17.00 4.84 -3.23
CA GLN A 139 -17.85 4.69 -2.04
C GLN A 139 -19.15 3.95 -2.39
N GLU A 140 -19.75 4.26 -3.54
CA GLU A 140 -20.93 3.55 -4.03
C GLU A 140 -20.64 2.05 -4.22
N ALA A 141 -19.50 1.68 -4.82
CA ALA A 141 -19.11 0.27 -4.98
C ALA A 141 -18.91 -0.42 -3.62
N LEU A 142 -18.30 0.26 -2.65
CA LEU A 142 -18.14 -0.25 -1.29
C LEU A 142 -19.51 -0.50 -0.61
N PHE A 143 -20.45 0.44 -0.73
CA PHE A 143 -21.81 0.30 -0.18
C PHE A 143 -22.62 -0.79 -0.88
N ARG A 144 -22.52 -0.91 -2.20
CA ARG A 144 -23.15 -2.02 -2.93
C ARG A 144 -22.59 -3.37 -2.48
N ALA A 145 -21.29 -3.45 -2.22
CA ALA A 145 -20.66 -4.65 -1.68
C ALA A 145 -21.12 -4.96 -0.25
N LEU A 146 -21.23 -3.96 0.65
CA LEU A 146 -21.79 -4.11 2.00
C LEU A 146 -23.16 -4.78 1.96
N ILE A 147 -24.06 -4.25 1.12
CA ILE A 147 -25.43 -4.76 0.96
C ILE A 147 -25.42 -6.17 0.39
N LYS A 148 -24.69 -6.39 -0.72
CA LYS A 148 -24.60 -7.69 -1.40
C LYS A 148 -24.10 -8.79 -0.46
N PHE A 149 -23.10 -8.48 0.34
CA PHE A 149 -22.48 -9.45 1.26
C PHE A 149 -23.18 -9.52 2.62
N LYS A 150 -24.21 -8.70 2.88
CA LYS A 150 -24.83 -8.53 4.20
C LYS A 150 -23.78 -8.27 5.30
N SER A 151 -22.77 -7.47 4.96
CA SER A 151 -21.64 -7.18 5.82
C SER A 151 -22.00 -6.08 6.82
N SER A 152 -21.56 -6.23 8.08
CA SER A 152 -21.79 -5.22 9.11
C SER A 152 -20.79 -4.07 9.03
N ASP A 153 -19.54 -4.39 8.67
CA ASP A 153 -18.44 -3.43 8.64
C ASP A 153 -17.56 -3.66 7.40
N ILE A 154 -16.93 -2.60 6.88
CA ILE A 154 -15.76 -2.69 5.98
C ILE A 154 -14.55 -2.13 6.72
N HIS A 155 -13.41 -2.79 6.59
CA HIS A 155 -12.11 -2.29 7.03
C HIS A 155 -11.23 -1.98 5.81
N LEU A 156 -10.64 -0.79 5.81
CA LEU A 156 -9.73 -0.28 4.78
C LEU A 156 -8.37 -0.03 5.44
N TYR A 157 -7.33 -0.67 4.92
CA TYR A 157 -5.94 -0.47 5.33
C TYR A 157 -5.01 -0.80 4.15
N PRO A 158 -3.81 -0.19 4.08
CA PRO A 158 -2.94 -0.37 2.93
C PRO A 158 -2.43 -1.79 2.79
N GLY A 159 -2.12 -2.18 1.56
CA GLY A 159 -1.62 -3.52 1.26
C GLY A 159 -2.69 -4.60 1.22
N SER A 160 -3.94 -4.27 1.60
CA SER A 160 -5.08 -5.18 1.53
C SER A 160 -6.16 -4.65 0.61
N THR A 161 -6.92 -5.58 0.03
CA THR A 161 -8.25 -5.28 -0.51
C THR A 161 -9.20 -4.87 0.64
N PRO A 162 -10.29 -4.15 0.37
CA PRO A 162 -11.36 -3.91 1.36
C PRO A 162 -11.79 -5.22 2.03
N VAL A 163 -11.77 -5.23 3.36
CA VAL A 163 -12.09 -6.40 4.18
C VAL A 163 -13.49 -6.25 4.76
N PHE A 164 -14.38 -7.18 4.46
CA PHE A 164 -15.77 -7.18 4.88
C PHE A 164 -15.95 -8.08 6.11
N ARG A 165 -16.72 -7.60 7.09
CA ARG A 165 -17.12 -8.40 8.26
C ARG A 165 -18.51 -8.99 8.02
N VAL A 166 -18.55 -10.29 7.73
CA VAL A 166 -19.79 -11.05 7.48
C VAL A 166 -19.90 -12.13 8.54
N ASP A 167 -21.00 -12.16 9.28
CA ASP A 167 -21.24 -13.12 10.37
C ASP A 167 -20.06 -13.21 11.34
N SER A 168 -19.56 -12.04 11.77
CA SER A 168 -18.39 -11.89 12.65
C SER A 168 -17.04 -12.37 12.09
N LYS A 169 -16.98 -12.81 10.82
CA LYS A 169 -15.75 -13.24 10.15
C LYS A 169 -15.29 -12.20 9.15
N LEU A 170 -13.97 -11.98 9.10
CA LEU A 170 -13.33 -11.10 8.12
C LEU A 170 -13.16 -11.84 6.80
N ARG A 171 -13.52 -11.19 5.68
CA ARG A 171 -13.38 -11.73 4.32
C ARG A 171 -12.82 -10.66 3.40
N HIS A 172 -11.79 -11.03 2.65
CA HIS A 172 -11.27 -10.21 1.56
C HIS A 172 -12.20 -10.30 0.34
N SER A 173 -12.25 -9.24 -0.46
CA SER A 173 -13.03 -9.20 -1.69
C SER A 173 -12.10 -9.22 -2.90
N ASP A 174 -12.37 -10.13 -3.84
CA ASP A 174 -11.63 -10.25 -5.10
C ASP A 174 -12.05 -9.19 -6.14
N ASN A 175 -13.15 -8.47 -5.87
CA ASN A 175 -13.66 -7.43 -6.77
C ASN A 175 -12.93 -6.09 -6.64
N PHE A 176 -11.98 -6.00 -5.72
CA PHE A 176 -11.24 -4.78 -5.42
C PHE A 176 -9.75 -5.07 -5.45
N GLU A 177 -8.98 -4.05 -5.82
CA GLU A 177 -7.54 -4.11 -5.78
C GLU A 177 -7.02 -3.74 -4.39
N SER A 178 -5.76 -4.08 -4.11
CA SER A 178 -5.07 -3.67 -2.89
C SER A 178 -5.00 -2.13 -2.80
N LEU A 179 -5.28 -1.63 -1.60
CA LEU A 179 -5.35 -0.20 -1.31
C LEU A 179 -3.97 0.37 -0.97
N SER A 180 -3.74 1.62 -1.38
CA SER A 180 -2.62 2.43 -0.91
C SER A 180 -3.02 3.33 0.26
N SER A 181 -2.04 3.82 1.02
CA SER A 181 -2.28 4.89 2.01
C SER A 181 -2.92 6.13 1.38
N THR A 182 -2.50 6.49 0.16
CA THR A 182 -3.02 7.66 -0.55
C THR A 182 -4.50 7.51 -0.87
N GLN A 183 -4.92 6.34 -1.38
CA GLN A 183 -6.33 6.07 -1.67
C GLN A 183 -7.20 6.14 -0.42
N ILE A 184 -6.71 5.64 0.72
CA ILE A 184 -7.47 5.65 1.97
C ILE A 184 -7.63 7.08 2.50
N ILE A 185 -6.58 7.90 2.45
CA ILE A 185 -6.65 9.31 2.85
C ILE A 185 -7.64 10.07 1.97
N GLU A 186 -7.57 9.88 0.65
CA GLU A 186 -8.53 10.52 -0.27
C GLU A 186 -9.96 10.04 -0.01
N ALA A 187 -10.18 8.74 0.22
CA ALA A 187 -11.50 8.22 0.57
C ALA A 187 -12.04 8.81 1.88
N ILE A 188 -11.19 8.98 2.90
CA ILE A 188 -11.56 9.66 4.16
C ILE A 188 -11.94 11.11 3.87
N LYS A 189 -11.15 11.83 3.09
CA LYS A 189 -11.38 13.23 2.72
C LYS A 189 -12.67 13.42 1.94
N GLU A 190 -12.99 12.52 1.02
CA GLU A 190 -14.22 12.56 0.21
C GLU A 190 -15.48 12.27 1.06
N MET A 191 -15.37 11.42 2.09
CA MET A 191 -16.50 11.08 2.96
C MET A 191 -16.68 12.05 4.14
N ALA A 192 -15.58 12.61 4.67
CA ALA A 192 -15.59 13.39 5.90
C ALA A 192 -16.05 14.84 5.64
N PRO A 193 -16.98 15.37 6.45
CA PRO A 193 -17.16 16.81 6.54
C PRO A 193 -15.85 17.50 6.92
N GLU A 194 -15.63 18.72 6.43
CA GLU A 194 -14.37 19.47 6.58
C GLU A 194 -13.86 19.50 8.03
N LYS A 195 -14.76 19.74 8.99
CA LYS A 195 -14.44 19.72 10.43
C LYS A 195 -13.79 18.41 10.87
N HIS A 196 -14.35 17.26 10.46
CA HIS A 196 -13.85 15.94 10.85
C HIS A 196 -12.58 15.55 10.10
N PHE A 197 -12.40 16.02 8.86
CA PHE A 197 -11.15 15.84 8.15
C PHE A 197 -10.01 16.63 8.81
N ASN A 198 -10.26 17.87 9.20
CA ASN A 198 -9.29 18.68 9.96
C ASN A 198 -8.97 18.07 11.34
N GLU A 199 -9.98 17.50 12.02
CA GLU A 199 -9.79 16.73 13.26
C GLU A 199 -8.90 15.51 13.03
N PHE A 200 -9.09 14.77 11.94
CA PHE A 200 -8.23 13.64 11.58
C PHE A 200 -6.78 14.07 11.32
N LEU A 201 -6.55 15.16 10.59
CA LEU A 201 -5.21 15.66 10.29
C LEU A 201 -4.45 16.09 11.55
N THR A 202 -5.15 16.64 12.54
CA THR A 202 -4.55 17.18 13.77
C THR A 202 -4.43 16.16 14.89
N THR A 203 -5.45 15.33 15.09
CA THR A 203 -5.53 14.37 16.21
C THR A 203 -5.24 12.93 15.79
N GLN A 204 -5.01 12.68 14.50
CA GLN A 204 -4.78 11.36 13.90
C GLN A 204 -5.96 10.40 14.00
N GLN A 205 -7.15 10.87 14.38
CA GLN A 205 -8.38 10.09 14.38
C GLN A 205 -9.61 10.99 14.24
N CYS A 206 -10.71 10.46 13.70
CA CYS A 206 -12.02 11.11 13.78
C CYS A 206 -13.13 10.07 13.62
N SER A 207 -14.37 10.45 13.92
CA SER A 207 -15.54 9.64 13.62
C SER A 207 -16.72 10.52 13.21
N PHE A 208 -17.44 10.09 12.18
CA PHE A 208 -18.55 10.84 11.60
C PHE A 208 -19.55 9.89 10.93
N ILE A 209 -20.71 10.42 10.53
CA ILE A 209 -21.70 9.69 9.74
C ILE A 209 -21.57 10.13 8.30
N TYR A 210 -21.53 9.17 7.37
CA TYR A 210 -21.57 9.38 5.93
C TYR A 210 -22.86 8.80 5.37
N HIS A 211 -23.51 9.51 4.44
CA HIS A 211 -24.72 9.05 3.76
C HIS A 211 -24.42 8.79 2.29
N GLN A 212 -24.52 7.52 1.88
CA GLN A 212 -24.52 7.15 0.47
C GLN A 212 -25.97 7.08 0.00
N VAL A 213 -26.41 8.14 -0.67
CA VAL A 213 -27.80 8.32 -1.10
C VAL A 213 -28.33 7.08 -1.84
N GLY A 214 -29.46 6.56 -1.38
CA GLY A 214 -30.14 5.41 -1.98
C GLY A 214 -29.54 4.05 -1.63
N LEU A 215 -28.47 4.00 -0.81
CA LEU A 215 -27.85 2.75 -0.35
C LEU A 215 -27.84 2.62 1.18
N GLY A 216 -27.60 3.71 1.92
CA GLY A 216 -27.51 3.66 3.37
C GLY A 216 -26.57 4.68 3.98
N TYR A 217 -26.47 4.61 5.30
CA TYR A 217 -25.50 5.38 6.07
C TYR A 217 -24.34 4.49 6.47
N ALA A 218 -23.21 5.11 6.81
CA ALA A 218 -22.16 4.44 7.55
C ALA A 218 -21.70 5.33 8.70
N ARG A 219 -21.45 4.72 9.87
CA ARG A 219 -20.58 5.34 10.87
C ARG A 219 -19.14 5.06 10.45
N VAL A 220 -18.43 6.11 10.08
CA VAL A 220 -17.04 6.05 9.65
C VAL A 220 -16.15 6.36 10.84
N SER A 221 -15.13 5.52 11.06
CA SER A 221 -14.05 5.77 12.01
C SER A 221 -12.72 5.71 11.27
N ALA A 222 -12.06 6.86 11.15
CA ALA A 222 -10.77 7.01 10.51
C ALA A 222 -9.69 7.24 11.57
N PHE A 223 -8.54 6.58 11.45
CA PHE A 223 -7.45 6.68 12.44
C PHE A 223 -6.09 6.31 11.83
N MET A 224 -5.00 6.78 12.45
CA MET A 224 -3.65 6.36 12.11
C MET A 224 -3.22 5.22 13.03
N LYS A 225 -2.72 4.13 12.44
CA LYS A 225 -2.10 3.00 13.16
C LYS A 225 -0.67 2.86 12.68
N ALA A 226 0.30 2.90 13.59
CA ALA A 226 1.74 2.87 13.27
C ALA A 226 2.15 3.90 12.18
N GLY A 227 1.49 5.07 12.17
CA GLY A 227 1.77 6.12 11.19
C GLY A 227 1.14 5.90 9.80
N THR A 228 0.21 4.94 9.68
CA THR A 228 -0.49 4.57 8.44
C THR A 228 -2.01 4.76 8.58
N PRO A 229 -2.70 5.33 7.56
CA PRO A 229 -4.14 5.58 7.60
C PRO A 229 -4.96 4.28 7.54
N HIS A 230 -5.95 4.19 8.43
CA HIS A 230 -6.93 3.12 8.48
C HIS A 230 -8.33 3.73 8.56
N CYS A 231 -9.31 3.05 7.97
CA CYS A 231 -10.71 3.49 7.99
C CYS A 231 -11.63 2.29 8.17
N THR A 232 -12.64 2.41 9.03
CA THR A 232 -13.70 1.41 9.20
C THR A 232 -15.04 2.05 8.96
N LEU A 233 -15.88 1.41 8.15
CA LEU A 233 -17.24 1.83 7.85
C LEU A 233 -18.21 0.81 8.44
N ARG A 234 -18.98 1.19 9.45
CA ARG A 234 -20.09 0.37 9.94
C ARG A 234 -21.37 0.73 9.21
N PHE A 235 -21.95 -0.24 8.50
CA PHE A 235 -23.16 -0.02 7.71
C PHE A 235 -24.40 0.20 8.61
N LEU A 236 -25.24 1.14 8.19
CA LEU A 236 -26.50 1.49 8.83
C LEU A 236 -27.58 1.56 7.73
N PRO A 237 -28.58 0.65 7.73
CA PRO A 237 -29.60 0.63 6.69
C PRO A 237 -30.52 1.87 6.79
N GLU A 238 -31.02 2.37 5.66
CA GLU A 238 -31.98 3.50 5.65
C GLU A 238 -33.33 3.09 6.26
N LYS A 239 -33.77 1.85 5.99
CA LYS A 239 -34.97 1.30 6.59
C LYS A 239 -34.64 0.77 7.97
N ILE A 240 -35.26 1.36 9.00
CA ILE A 240 -35.21 0.84 10.37
C ILE A 240 -35.86 -0.56 10.38
N PRO A 241 -35.16 -1.60 10.86
CA PRO A 241 -35.73 -2.93 10.99
C PRO A 241 -36.96 -2.95 11.89
N THR A 242 -37.95 -3.72 11.50
CA THR A 242 -39.13 -4.06 12.31
C THR A 242 -38.76 -4.96 13.47
N PHE A 243 -39.63 -5.04 14.48
CA PHE A 243 -39.44 -5.94 15.61
C PHE A 243 -39.32 -7.40 15.18
N GLU A 244 -40.10 -7.79 14.17
CA GLU A 244 -40.09 -9.13 13.59
C GLU A 244 -38.77 -9.44 12.86
N GLU A 245 -38.26 -8.50 12.07
CA GLU A 245 -36.95 -8.63 11.40
C GLU A 245 -35.79 -8.74 12.41
N LEU A 246 -35.93 -8.14 13.59
CA LEU A 246 -34.97 -8.22 14.70
C LEU A 246 -35.18 -9.43 15.61
N ALA A 247 -36.23 -10.23 15.39
CA ALA A 247 -36.64 -11.33 16.26
C ALA A 247 -36.83 -10.93 17.73
N ILE A 248 -37.35 -9.72 17.99
CA ILE A 248 -37.61 -9.21 19.34
C ILE A 248 -39.12 -9.12 19.64
N PRO A 249 -39.57 -9.34 20.90
CA PRO A 249 -40.99 -9.37 21.23
C PRO A 249 -41.66 -7.99 21.09
N ARG A 250 -42.41 -7.79 20.01
CA ARG A 250 -43.11 -6.53 19.69
C ARG A 250 -43.91 -5.96 20.86
N GLN A 251 -44.73 -6.78 21.50
CA GLN A 251 -45.62 -6.31 22.57
C GLN A 251 -44.84 -5.74 23.77
N SER A 252 -43.79 -6.44 24.20
CA SER A 252 -42.91 -5.99 25.29
C SER A 252 -42.21 -4.69 24.94
N MET A 253 -41.65 -4.59 23.71
CA MET A 253 -40.94 -3.39 23.26
C MET A 253 -41.88 -2.18 23.13
N GLN A 254 -43.10 -2.38 22.63
CA GLN A 254 -44.11 -1.32 22.55
C GLN A 254 -44.58 -0.86 23.94
N LYS A 255 -44.72 -1.78 24.89
CA LYS A 255 -45.06 -1.42 26.28
C LYS A 255 -43.96 -0.57 26.90
N LEU A 256 -42.69 -0.97 26.74
CA LEU A 256 -41.54 -0.21 27.22
C LEU A 256 -41.43 1.17 26.56
N GLY A 257 -41.62 1.26 25.24
CA GLY A 257 -41.56 2.53 24.51
C GLY A 257 -42.66 3.53 24.86
N LYS A 258 -43.69 3.12 25.60
CA LYS A 258 -44.77 3.99 26.09
C LYS A 258 -44.55 4.50 27.52
N LEU A 259 -43.50 4.05 28.21
CA LEU A 259 -43.20 4.53 29.56
C LEU A 259 -42.75 5.99 29.50
N HIS A 260 -43.33 6.83 30.36
CA HIS A 260 -42.97 8.26 30.46
C HIS A 260 -41.76 8.51 31.37
N PHE A 261 -41.39 7.52 32.19
CA PHE A 261 -40.28 7.57 33.15
C PHE A 261 -39.55 6.22 33.16
N GLY A 262 -38.33 6.20 33.70
CA GLY A 262 -37.54 4.98 33.85
C GLY A 262 -38.23 3.89 34.68
N LEU A 263 -37.71 2.67 34.61
CA LEU A 263 -38.15 1.54 35.43
C LEU A 263 -37.97 1.81 36.93
#